data_AF-A0A935BJZ0-F1
#
_entry.id   AF-A0A935BJZ0-F1
#
_cell.length_a   1.000
_cell.length_b   1.000
_cell.length_c   1.000
_cell.angle_alpha   90.00
_cell.angle_beta   90.00
_cell.angle_gamma   90.00
#
_symmetry.space_group_name_H-M   'P 1'
#
loop_
_entity.id
_entity.type
_entity.pdbx_description
1 polymer ?
#
loop_
_entity_poly.entity_id
_entity_poly.type
_entity_poly.pdbx_seq_one_letter_code
_entity_poly.pdbx_strand_id
1 'polypeptide(L)'
;MLEKSSDILKMALAIAALLVGLSVSYYYILYLPSRDQRAAEDREAARKEEKEQANRARLAAEKLRADKRANYNVCLSLAQANYNSRWEASCRERHSATLDSFNQCVAADYGAAFCKANYKIEPEKECSLPNALADDYDVALREAKRLCLDEFNNELKVAQ
;
A
#
# COMPACT_ATOMS: atom_id res chain seq x y z
N MET A 1 31.12 91.11 12.71
CA MET A 1 30.05 90.08 12.75
C MET A 1 30.21 88.94 11.72
N LEU A 2 31.32 88.88 10.95
CA LEU A 2 31.51 87.87 9.89
C LEU A 2 32.19 86.56 10.36
N GLU A 3 32.83 86.56 11.52
CA GLU A 3 33.63 85.41 11.99
C GLU A 3 32.76 84.24 12.47
N LYS A 4 31.65 84.55 13.16
CA LYS A 4 30.75 83.56 13.79
C LYS A 4 29.99 82.69 12.77
N SER A 5 29.79 83.20 11.55
CA SER A 5 29.11 82.47 10.48
C SER A 5 29.95 81.31 9.93
N SER A 6 31.28 81.38 10.01
CA SER A 6 32.18 80.34 9.51
C SER A 6 32.18 79.09 10.40
N ASP A 7 32.05 79.25 11.71
CA ASP A 7 32.01 78.14 12.66
C ASP A 7 30.64 77.44 12.66
N ILE A 8 29.56 78.21 12.54
CA ILE A 8 28.21 77.63 12.39
C ILE A 8 28.11 76.80 11.11
N LEU A 9 28.72 77.26 10.00
CA LEU A 9 28.73 76.53 8.74
C LEU A 9 29.55 75.23 8.86
N LYS A 10 30.71 75.26 9.53
CA LYS A 10 31.52 74.05 9.79
C LYS A 10 30.78 73.04 10.67
N MET A 11 30.09 73.51 11.71
CA MET A 11 29.27 72.65 12.58
C MET A 11 28.10 72.03 11.81
N ALA A 12 27.40 72.81 10.97
CA ALA A 12 26.32 72.31 10.14
C ALA A 12 26.82 71.24 9.14
N LEU A 13 27.99 71.46 8.53
CA LEU A 13 28.63 70.50 7.63
C LEU A 13 29.04 69.20 8.36
N ALA A 14 29.58 69.31 9.57
CA ALA A 14 29.96 68.16 10.39
C ALA A 14 28.73 67.34 10.82
N ILE A 15 27.64 67.99 11.20
CA ILE A 15 26.37 67.32 11.55
C ILE A 15 25.77 66.65 10.32
N ALA A 16 25.77 67.31 9.15
CA ALA A 16 25.29 66.72 7.91
C ALA A 16 26.10 65.48 7.51
N ALA A 17 27.43 65.53 7.63
CA ALA A 17 28.30 64.38 7.38
C ALA A 17 28.02 63.22 8.34
N LEU A 18 27.79 63.50 9.63
CA LEU A 18 27.42 62.49 10.62
C LEU A 18 26.07 61.84 10.32
N LEU A 19 25.05 62.62 9.96
CA LEU A 19 23.72 62.09 9.63
C LEU A 19 23.74 61.20 8.38
N VAL A 20 24.50 61.58 7.36
CA VAL A 20 24.69 60.75 6.16
C VAL A 20 25.45 59.47 6.50
N GLY A 21 26.54 59.57 7.28
CA GLY A 21 27.29 58.39 7.72
C GLY A 21 26.45 57.43 8.54
N LEU A 22 25.59 57.94 9.42
CA LEU A 22 24.72 57.13 10.28
C LEU A 22 23.58 56.48 9.48
N SER A 23 23.01 57.19 8.51
CA SER A 23 22.02 56.65 7.55
C SER A 23 22.60 55.49 6.74
N VAL A 24 23.78 55.67 6.16
CA VAL A 24 24.46 54.63 5.37
C VAL A 24 24.85 53.45 6.26
N SER A 25 25.42 53.71 7.44
CA SER A 25 25.81 52.66 8.39
C SER A 25 24.60 51.85 8.86
N TYR A 26 23.47 52.49 9.14
CA TYR A 26 22.22 51.82 9.49
C TYR A 26 21.75 50.89 8.36
N TYR A 27 21.78 51.36 7.11
CA TYR A 27 21.38 50.57 5.96
C TYR A 27 22.23 49.30 5.77
N TYR A 28 23.56 49.43 5.89
CA TYR A 28 24.46 48.29 5.69
C TYR A 28 24.54 47.35 6.89
N ILE A 29 24.49 47.85 8.12
CA ILE A 29 24.68 47.03 9.33
C ILE A 29 23.38 46.37 9.80
N LEU A 30 22.22 47.00 9.60
CA LEU A 30 20.95 46.49 10.15
C LEU A 30 19.97 46.04 9.06
N TYR A 31 19.80 46.85 8.01
CA TYR A 31 18.77 46.56 7.00
C TYR A 31 19.17 45.42 6.04
N LEU A 32 20.39 45.44 5.52
CA LEU A 32 20.90 44.38 4.64
C LEU A 32 20.88 42.98 5.27
N PRO A 33 21.47 42.75 6.47
CA PRO A 33 21.46 41.43 7.08
C PRO A 33 20.06 40.95 7.50
N SER A 34 19.16 41.84 7.91
CA SER A 34 17.78 41.47 8.23
C SER A 34 16.98 41.05 6.99
N ARG A 35 17.26 41.65 5.82
CA ARG A 35 16.67 41.23 4.55
C ARG A 35 17.19 39.85 4.09
N ASP A 36 18.49 39.61 4.24
CA ASP A 36 19.10 38.34 3.87
C ASP A 36 18.65 37.20 4.81
N GLN A 37 18.47 37.48 6.10
CA GLN A 37 17.90 36.53 7.06
C GLN A 37 16.47 36.14 6.69
N ARG A 38 15.59 37.11 6.38
CA ARG A 38 14.22 36.81 5.92
C ARG A 38 14.21 35.99 4.63
N ALA A 39 15.05 36.34 3.67
CA ALA A 39 15.17 35.58 2.43
C ALA A 39 15.69 34.15 2.67
N ALA A 40 16.55 33.94 3.67
CA ALA A 40 17.00 32.62 4.08
C ALA A 40 15.89 31.82 4.77
N GLU A 41 15.15 32.44 5.67
CA GLU A 41 13.99 31.83 6.37
C GLU A 41 12.90 31.41 5.38
N ASP A 42 12.54 32.28 4.41
CA ASP A 42 11.56 31.97 3.37
C ASP A 42 12.02 30.78 2.51
N ARG A 43 13.31 30.72 2.16
CA ARG A 43 13.89 29.59 1.42
C ARG A 43 13.89 28.31 2.25
N GLU A 44 14.14 28.38 3.55
CA GLU A 44 14.07 27.23 4.43
C GLU A 44 12.64 26.73 4.62
N ALA A 45 11.67 27.64 4.77
CA ALA A 45 10.25 27.33 4.84
C ALA A 45 9.79 26.64 3.55
N ALA A 46 10.11 27.21 2.38
CA ALA A 46 9.80 26.60 1.08
C ALA A 46 10.42 25.19 0.93
N ARG A 47 11.69 25.01 1.33
CA ARG A 47 12.34 23.68 1.31
C ARG A 47 11.69 22.69 2.28
N LYS A 48 11.23 23.14 3.45
CA LYS A 48 10.53 22.28 4.41
C LYS A 48 9.18 21.84 3.84
N GLU A 49 8.43 22.77 3.26
CA GLU A 49 7.16 22.47 2.61
C GLU A 49 7.33 21.50 1.44
N GLU A 50 8.33 21.71 0.57
CA GLU A 50 8.64 20.82 -0.55
C GLU A 50 9.00 19.41 -0.06
N LYS A 51 9.84 19.30 0.98
CA LYS A 51 10.18 18.02 1.61
C LYS A 51 8.97 17.33 2.22
N GLU A 52 8.09 18.09 2.87
CA GLU A 52 6.89 17.54 3.50
C GLU A 52 5.86 17.09 2.46
N GLN A 53 5.70 17.83 1.36
CA GLN A 53 4.87 17.41 0.22
C GLN A 53 5.44 16.15 -0.43
N ALA A 54 6.75 16.10 -0.69
CA ALA A 54 7.40 14.91 -1.23
C ALA A 54 7.26 13.69 -0.31
N ASN A 55 7.41 13.90 1.02
CA ASN A 55 7.23 12.83 2.00
C ASN A 55 5.77 12.35 2.05
N ARG A 56 4.79 13.27 2.02
CA ARG A 56 3.37 12.91 1.96
C ARG A 56 3.02 12.12 0.71
N ALA A 57 3.51 12.55 -0.45
CA ALA A 57 3.32 11.84 -1.72
C ALA A 57 3.93 10.44 -1.67
N ARG A 58 5.14 10.30 -1.11
CA ARG A 58 5.79 9.00 -0.92
C ARG A 58 5.00 8.09 0.02
N LEU A 59 4.55 8.61 1.17
CA LEU A 59 3.79 7.84 2.14
C LEU A 59 2.44 7.38 1.57
N ALA A 60 1.77 8.24 0.79
CA ALA A 60 0.53 7.90 0.10
C ALA A 60 0.76 6.79 -0.95
N ALA A 61 1.84 6.87 -1.73
CA ALA A 61 2.19 5.84 -2.70
C ALA A 61 2.57 4.51 -2.04
N GLU A 62 3.30 4.54 -0.92
CA GLU A 62 3.63 3.34 -0.13
C GLU A 62 2.37 2.70 0.46
N LYS A 63 1.45 3.51 1.03
CA LYS A 63 0.16 3.02 1.54
C LYS A 63 -0.69 2.39 0.44
N LEU A 64 -0.82 3.06 -0.70
CA LEU A 64 -1.56 2.53 -1.85
C LEU A 64 -0.98 1.18 -2.29
N ARG A 65 0.35 1.07 -2.42
CA ARG A 65 1.00 -0.22 -2.78
C ARG A 65 0.74 -1.30 -1.73
N ALA A 66 0.76 -0.96 -0.45
CA ALA A 66 0.47 -1.90 0.63
C ALA A 66 -0.98 -2.40 0.57
N ASP A 67 -1.95 -1.50 0.38
CA ASP A 67 -3.37 -1.83 0.26
C ASP A 67 -3.62 -2.74 -0.95
N LYS A 68 -3.00 -2.45 -2.10
CA LYS A 68 -3.09 -3.29 -3.31
C LYS A 68 -2.51 -4.69 -3.09
N ARG A 69 -1.38 -4.79 -2.40
CA ARG A 69 -0.80 -6.10 -2.03
C ARG A 69 -1.70 -6.87 -1.06
N ALA A 70 -2.33 -6.19 -0.12
CA ALA A 70 -3.28 -6.82 0.80
C ALA A 70 -4.48 -7.40 0.04
N ASN A 71 -5.07 -6.65 -0.89
CA ASN A 71 -6.16 -7.12 -1.73
C ASN A 71 -5.76 -8.34 -2.57
N TYR A 72 -4.58 -8.32 -3.18
CA TYR A 72 -4.04 -9.48 -3.92
C TYR A 72 -3.96 -10.73 -3.04
N ASN A 73 -3.44 -10.60 -1.82
CA ASN A 73 -3.36 -11.73 -0.88
C ASN A 73 -4.74 -12.26 -0.47
N VAL A 74 -5.72 -11.36 -0.29
CA VAL A 74 -7.11 -11.75 -0.02
C VAL A 74 -7.69 -12.54 -1.20
N CYS A 75 -7.46 -12.08 -2.44
CA CYS A 75 -7.89 -12.79 -3.64
C CYS A 75 -7.30 -14.21 -3.72
N LEU A 76 -5.99 -14.35 -3.48
CA LEU A 76 -5.32 -15.65 -3.47
C LEU A 76 -5.89 -16.58 -2.38
N SER A 77 -6.15 -16.05 -1.19
CA SER A 77 -6.72 -16.80 -0.08
C SER A 77 -8.13 -17.29 -0.41
N LEU A 78 -8.96 -16.43 -1.00
CA LEU A 78 -10.31 -16.79 -1.44
C LEU A 78 -10.29 -17.87 -2.53
N ALA A 79 -9.39 -17.75 -3.52
CA ALA A 79 -9.22 -18.75 -4.57
C ALA A 79 -8.87 -20.13 -3.97
N GLN A 80 -7.94 -20.16 -3.01
CA GLN A 80 -7.55 -21.40 -2.32
C GLN A 80 -8.68 -21.95 -1.44
N ALA A 81 -9.40 -21.10 -0.72
CA ALA A 81 -10.53 -21.49 0.12
C ALA A 81 -11.65 -22.10 -0.72
N ASN A 82 -11.95 -21.52 -1.88
CA ASN A 82 -12.95 -22.05 -2.81
C ASN A 82 -12.53 -23.41 -3.38
N TYR A 83 -11.26 -23.58 -3.75
CA TYR A 83 -10.72 -24.87 -4.19
C TYR A 83 -10.89 -25.93 -3.09
N ASN A 84 -10.43 -25.65 -1.87
CA ASN A 84 -10.55 -26.58 -0.74
C ASN A 84 -12.01 -26.92 -0.45
N SER A 85 -12.90 -25.92 -0.45
CA SER A 85 -14.33 -26.11 -0.20
C SER A 85 -15.00 -27.01 -1.24
N ARG A 86 -14.71 -26.81 -2.53
CA ARG A 86 -15.20 -27.67 -3.61
C ARG A 86 -14.66 -29.09 -3.48
N TRP A 87 -13.36 -29.23 -3.18
CA TRP A 87 -12.74 -30.53 -2.97
C TRP A 87 -13.43 -31.31 -1.85
N GLU A 88 -13.57 -30.68 -0.68
CA GLU A 88 -14.22 -31.30 0.48
C GLU A 88 -15.71 -31.60 0.22
N ALA A 89 -16.42 -30.75 -0.50
CA ALA A 89 -17.81 -30.99 -0.87
C ALA A 89 -17.94 -32.28 -1.72
N SER A 90 -17.08 -32.43 -2.73
CA SER A 90 -17.04 -33.65 -3.54
C SER A 90 -16.63 -34.88 -2.73
N CYS A 91 -15.75 -34.75 -1.75
CA CYS A 91 -15.42 -35.85 -0.85
C CYS A 91 -16.62 -36.31 -0.02
N ARG A 92 -17.34 -35.37 0.60
CA ARG A 92 -18.55 -35.69 1.39
C ARG A 92 -19.63 -36.33 0.54
N GLU A 93 -19.86 -35.84 -0.67
CA GLU A 93 -20.84 -36.40 -1.60
C GLU A 93 -20.50 -37.86 -1.95
N ARG A 94 -19.23 -38.13 -2.29
CA ARG A 94 -18.78 -39.49 -2.63
C ARG A 94 -18.78 -40.43 -1.42
N HIS A 95 -18.42 -39.93 -0.25
CA HIS A 95 -18.54 -40.67 1.01
C HIS A 95 -19.98 -41.11 1.22
N SER A 96 -20.92 -40.17 1.17
CA SER A 96 -22.36 -40.45 1.34
C SER A 96 -22.85 -41.46 0.31
N ALA A 97 -22.55 -41.26 -0.97
CA ALA A 97 -22.99 -42.16 -2.04
C ALA A 97 -22.45 -43.59 -1.87
N THR A 98 -21.21 -43.73 -1.42
CA THR A 98 -20.60 -45.05 -1.19
C THR A 98 -21.14 -45.71 0.07
N LEU A 99 -21.37 -44.94 1.13
CA LEU A 99 -21.99 -45.41 2.36
C LEU A 99 -23.43 -45.88 2.12
N ASP A 100 -24.20 -45.15 1.33
CA ASP A 100 -25.56 -45.54 0.95
C ASP A 100 -25.56 -46.83 0.13
N SER A 101 -24.65 -46.95 -0.83
CA SER A 101 -24.50 -48.17 -1.64
C SER A 101 -24.09 -49.38 -0.78
N PHE A 102 -23.19 -49.17 0.18
CA PHE A 102 -22.80 -50.19 1.16
C PHE A 102 -24.01 -50.61 2.02
N ASN A 103 -24.77 -49.66 2.54
CA ASN A 103 -25.95 -49.93 3.36
C ASN A 103 -27.03 -50.69 2.58
N GLN A 104 -27.26 -50.33 1.31
CA GLN A 104 -28.19 -51.06 0.44
C GLN A 104 -27.72 -52.49 0.17
N CYS A 105 -26.42 -52.70 -0.03
CA CYS A 105 -25.85 -54.05 -0.18
C CYS A 105 -26.07 -54.90 1.08
N VAL A 106 -25.84 -54.33 2.26
CA VAL A 106 -26.06 -55.03 3.53
C VAL A 106 -27.55 -55.32 3.74
N ALA A 107 -28.44 -54.36 3.44
CA ALA A 107 -29.88 -54.52 3.55
C ALA A 107 -30.46 -55.59 2.61
N ALA A 108 -29.80 -55.84 1.48
CA ALA A 108 -30.15 -56.91 0.55
C ALA A 108 -29.58 -58.29 0.93
N ASP A 109 -29.02 -58.44 2.12
CA ASP A 109 -28.52 -59.69 2.72
C ASP A 109 -27.42 -60.42 1.91
N TYR A 110 -26.63 -59.68 1.13
CA TYR A 110 -25.45 -60.21 0.43
C TYR A 110 -24.28 -60.56 1.37
N GLY A 111 -24.41 -60.26 2.67
CA GLY A 111 -23.40 -60.49 3.69
C GLY A 111 -22.38 -59.34 3.84
N ALA A 112 -22.10 -58.95 5.08
CA ALA A 112 -21.26 -57.79 5.39
C ALA A 112 -19.82 -57.88 4.82
N ALA A 113 -19.25 -59.09 4.78
CA ALA A 113 -17.91 -59.31 4.21
C ALA A 113 -17.88 -59.05 2.69
N PHE A 114 -18.92 -59.47 1.97
CA PHE A 114 -19.06 -59.22 0.54
C PHE A 114 -19.23 -57.72 0.27
N CYS A 115 -20.13 -57.05 1.00
CA CYS A 115 -20.36 -55.61 0.81
C CYS A 115 -19.10 -54.79 1.12
N LYS A 116 -18.35 -55.14 2.17
CA LYS A 116 -17.09 -54.46 2.50
C LYS A 116 -15.99 -54.69 1.45
N ALA A 117 -15.97 -55.85 0.80
CA ALA A 117 -15.01 -56.14 -0.27
C ALA A 117 -15.31 -55.36 -1.57
N ASN A 118 -16.59 -55.06 -1.83
CA ASN A 118 -17.03 -54.42 -3.07
C ASN A 118 -17.19 -52.89 -2.96
N TYR A 119 -17.48 -52.37 -1.76
CA TYR A 119 -17.66 -50.93 -1.53
C TYR A 119 -16.54 -50.38 -0.65
N LYS A 120 -15.60 -49.68 -1.28
CA LYS A 120 -14.55 -48.92 -0.58
C LYS A 120 -15.09 -47.55 -0.19
N ILE A 121 -15.54 -47.41 1.06
CA ILE A 121 -16.00 -46.12 1.60
C ILE A 121 -14.82 -45.14 1.61
N GLU A 122 -14.89 -44.14 0.74
CA GLU A 122 -13.91 -43.04 0.68
C GLU A 122 -14.04 -42.14 1.93
N PRO A 123 -12.96 -41.47 2.38
CA PRO A 123 -13.05 -40.58 3.54
C PRO A 123 -13.87 -39.31 3.24
N GLU A 124 -14.48 -38.73 4.27
CA GLU A 124 -15.27 -37.49 4.15
C GLU A 124 -14.42 -36.25 3.80
N LYS A 125 -13.12 -36.29 4.13
CA LYS A 125 -12.16 -35.20 3.92
C LYS A 125 -10.89 -35.75 3.27
N GLU A 126 -10.18 -34.88 2.55
CA GLU A 126 -8.89 -35.20 1.91
C GLU A 126 -8.94 -36.48 1.06
N CYS A 127 -10.09 -36.76 0.46
CA CYS A 127 -10.27 -37.91 -0.41
C CYS A 127 -9.54 -37.73 -1.73
N SER A 128 -9.31 -38.85 -2.42
CA SER A 128 -8.80 -38.84 -3.79
C SER A 128 -9.96 -38.70 -4.78
N LEU A 129 -10.05 -37.54 -5.43
CA LEU A 129 -11.01 -37.30 -6.49
C LEU A 129 -10.59 -38.01 -7.79
N PRO A 130 -11.54 -38.34 -8.68
CA PRO A 130 -11.19 -38.87 -10.00
C PRO A 130 -10.37 -37.83 -10.76
N ASN A 131 -9.37 -38.27 -11.53
CA ASN A 131 -8.41 -37.39 -12.20
C ASN A 131 -9.08 -36.24 -12.96
N ALA A 132 -10.11 -36.50 -13.76
CA ALA A 132 -10.81 -35.45 -14.52
C ALA A 132 -11.42 -34.35 -13.63
N LEU A 133 -11.94 -34.71 -12.45
CA LEU A 133 -12.53 -33.74 -11.51
C LEU A 133 -11.45 -32.98 -10.73
N ALA A 134 -10.39 -33.69 -10.31
CA ALA A 134 -9.23 -33.07 -9.68
C ALA A 134 -8.56 -32.05 -10.63
N ASP A 135 -8.38 -32.43 -11.90
CA ASP A 135 -7.81 -31.58 -12.94
C ASP A 135 -8.67 -30.34 -13.20
N ASP A 136 -10.00 -30.46 -13.24
CA ASP A 136 -10.90 -29.31 -13.35
C ASP A 136 -10.71 -28.33 -12.19
N TYR A 137 -10.62 -28.84 -10.96
CA TYR A 137 -10.44 -28.00 -9.77
C TYR A 137 -9.07 -27.31 -9.78
N ASP A 138 -8.02 -28.02 -10.21
CA ASP A 138 -6.67 -27.46 -10.36
C ASP A 138 -6.60 -26.40 -11.46
N VAL A 139 -7.25 -26.63 -12.60
CA VAL A 139 -7.36 -25.63 -13.69
C VAL A 139 -8.08 -24.38 -13.17
N ALA A 140 -9.23 -24.55 -12.51
CA ALA A 140 -9.99 -23.44 -11.95
C ALA A 140 -9.19 -22.65 -10.91
N LEU A 141 -8.42 -23.33 -10.05
CA LEU A 141 -7.54 -22.67 -9.08
C LEU A 141 -6.43 -21.87 -9.78
N ARG A 142 -5.78 -22.44 -10.79
CA ARG A 142 -4.75 -21.75 -11.57
C ARG A 142 -5.31 -20.52 -12.27
N GLU A 143 -6.49 -20.63 -12.86
CA GLU A 143 -7.18 -19.52 -13.52
C GLU A 143 -7.54 -18.42 -12.51
N ALA A 144 -8.11 -18.77 -11.37
CA ALA A 144 -8.43 -17.81 -10.31
C ALA A 144 -7.18 -17.06 -9.82
N LYS A 145 -6.05 -17.76 -9.60
CA LYS A 145 -4.78 -17.13 -9.22
C LYS A 145 -4.25 -16.20 -10.31
N ARG A 146 -4.39 -16.57 -11.59
CA ARG A 146 -4.02 -15.71 -12.72
C ARG A 146 -4.86 -14.43 -12.74
N LEU A 147 -6.18 -14.54 -12.55
CA LEU A 147 -7.07 -13.38 -12.48
C LEU A 147 -6.69 -12.43 -11.33
N CYS A 148 -6.37 -12.96 -10.15
CA CYS A 148 -5.87 -12.14 -9.04
C CYS A 148 -4.60 -11.35 -9.41
N LEU A 149 -3.67 -11.99 -10.13
CA LEU A 149 -2.43 -11.34 -10.57
C LEU A 149 -2.70 -10.27 -11.63
N ASP A 150 -3.58 -10.56 -12.58
CA ASP A 150 -3.99 -9.62 -13.63
C ASP A 150 -4.65 -8.38 -13.03
N GLU A 151 -5.56 -8.56 -12.06
CA GLU A 151 -6.19 -7.47 -11.32
C GLU A 151 -5.15 -6.63 -10.57
N PHE A 152 -4.26 -7.26 -9.80
CA PHE A 152 -3.18 -6.56 -9.09
C PHE A 152 -2.29 -5.73 -10.03
N ASN A 153 -1.90 -6.30 -11.17
CA ASN A 153 -1.08 -5.60 -12.16
C ASN A 153 -1.83 -4.42 -12.80
N ASN A 154 -3.14 -4.57 -13.06
CA ASN A 154 -3.96 -3.50 -13.61
C ASN A 154 -4.12 -2.37 -12.60
N GLU A 155 -4.37 -2.68 -11.33
CA GLU A 155 -4.49 -1.68 -10.27
C GLU A 155 -3.19 -0.90 -10.04
N LEU A 156 -2.03 -1.54 -10.22
CA LEU A 156 -0.73 -0.87 -10.15
C LEU A 156 -0.48 0.07 -11.33
N LYS A 157 -0.94 -0.27 -12.53
CA LYS A 157 -0.80 0.58 -13.73
C LYS A 157 -1.66 1.84 -13.64
N VAL A 158 -2.87 1.73 -13.09
CA VAL A 158 -3.78 2.88 -12.90
C VAL A 158 -3.26 3.84 -11.80
N ALA A 159 -2.37 3.36 -10.93
CA ALA A 159 -1.77 4.14 -9.85
C ALA A 159 -0.46 4.87 -10.23
N GLN A 160 0.02 4.71 -11.47
CA GLN A 160 1.21 5.39 -12.03
C GLN A 160 0.79 6.56 -12.91
#